data_AF-A0A8H7LBR7-F1
#
_entry.id   AF-A0A8H7LBR7-F1
#
_cell.length_a   1.000
_cell.length_b   1.000
_cell.length_c   1.000
_cell.angle_alpha   90.00
_cell.angle_beta   90.00
_cell.angle_gamma   90.00
#
_symmetry.space_group_name_H-M   'P 1'
#
loop_
_entity.id
_entity.type
_entity.pdbx_description
1 polymer ?
#
loop_
_entity_poly.entity_id
_entity_poly.type
_entity_poly.pdbx_seq_one_letter_code
_entity_poly.pdbx_strand_id
1 'polypeptide(L)'
;MAEIEFLPDLFAFLQRVENGEIKSQDFDNHAGSIRLKLSTLRLHLQEVDGICETVEEREEKIRTLSDCNDRRVSFLNDFKNRVLTELDAM
;
A
#
# COMPACT_ATOMS: atom_id res chain seq x y z
N MET A 1 9.96 -2.97 -12.60
CA MET A 1 10.07 -1.74 -11.81
C MET A 1 11.49 -1.26 -11.97
N ALA A 2 11.73 -0.08 -12.55
CA ALA A 2 13.08 0.46 -12.56
C ALA A 2 13.51 0.62 -11.09
N GLU A 3 14.66 0.06 -10.71
CA GLU A 3 15.25 0.27 -9.40
C GLU A 3 15.35 1.78 -9.18
N ILE A 4 14.49 2.32 -8.31
CA ILE A 4 14.65 3.70 -7.86
C ILE A 4 15.82 3.67 -6.88
N GLU A 5 17.03 3.80 -7.42
CA GLU A 5 18.27 3.85 -6.64
C GLU A 5 18.40 5.19 -5.92
N PHE A 6 17.65 5.38 -4.84
CA PHE A 6 17.68 6.64 -4.09
C PHE A 6 19.00 6.84 -3.33
N LEU A 7 19.52 5.77 -2.71
CA LEU A 7 20.68 5.86 -1.82
C LEU A 7 21.97 6.26 -2.54
N PRO A 8 22.34 5.67 -3.70
CA PRO A 8 23.54 6.08 -4.44
C PRO A 8 23.47 7.54 -4.88
N ASP A 9 22.31 8.01 -5.35
CA ASP A 9 22.13 9.39 -5.78
C ASP A 9 22.19 10.38 -4.62
N LEU A 10 21.59 10.03 -3.48
CA LEU A 10 21.70 10.82 -2.26
C LEU A 10 23.16 10.89 -1.80
N PHE A 11 23.87 9.77 -1.82
CA PHE A 11 25.27 9.71 -1.43
C PHE A 11 26.15 10.58 -2.35
N ALA A 12 25.99 10.46 -3.67
CA ALA A 12 26.70 11.29 -4.63
C ALA A 12 26.39 12.78 -4.43
N PHE A 13 25.12 13.13 -4.17
CA PHE A 13 24.72 14.50 -3.87
C PHE A 13 25.40 15.04 -2.60
N LEU A 14 25.40 14.26 -1.51
CA LEU A 14 26.06 14.63 -0.26
C LEU A 14 27.58 14.81 -0.43
N GLN A 15 28.25 13.94 -1.19
CA GLN A 15 29.67 14.09 -1.48
C GLN A 15 29.98 15.38 -2.25
N ARG A 16 29.12 15.78 -3.20
CA ARG A 16 29.30 17.03 -3.95
C ARG A 16 29.11 18.27 -3.07
N VAL A 17 28.27 18.18 -2.05
CA VAL A 17 28.12 19.23 -1.03
C VAL A 17 29.34 19.27 -0.11
N GLU A 18 29.79 18.11 0.37
CA GLU A 18 30.97 17.98 1.25
C GLU A 18 32.25 18.48 0.58
N ASN A 19 32.45 18.16 -0.70
CA ASN A 19 33.59 18.60 -1.50
C ASN A 19 33.50 20.08 -1.94
N GLY A 20 32.42 20.78 -1.62
CA GLY A 20 32.21 22.19 -1.96
C GLY A 20 31.87 22.47 -3.43
N GLU A 21 31.57 21.44 -4.23
CA GLU A 21 31.08 21.60 -5.60
C GLU A 21 29.69 22.25 -5.62
N ILE A 22 28.89 21.96 -4.60
CA ILE A 22 27.59 22.60 -4.37
C ILE A 22 27.74 23.53 -3.18
N LYS A 23 27.57 24.83 -3.43
CA LYS A 23 27.52 25.82 -2.35
C LYS A 23 26.24 25.62 -1.54
N SER A 24 26.32 25.90 -0.24
CA SER A 24 25.18 25.80 0.68
C SER A 24 23.95 26.61 0.21
N GLN A 25 24.17 27.78 -0.40
CA GLN A 25 23.12 28.61 -0.99
C GLN A 25 22.40 27.96 -2.19
N ASP A 26 23.06 27.04 -2.90
CA ASP A 26 22.57 26.39 -4.11
C ASP A 26 22.08 24.95 -3.84
N PHE A 27 22.18 24.48 -2.59
CA PHE A 27 21.79 23.14 -2.16
C PHE A 27 20.36 22.80 -2.58
N ASP A 28 19.41 23.72 -2.34
CA ASP A 28 18.00 23.51 -2.65
C ASP A 28 17.77 23.34 -4.16
N ASN A 29 18.49 24.10 -4.99
CA ASN A 29 18.39 24.01 -6.45
C ASN A 29 18.84 22.62 -6.94
N HIS A 30 19.88 22.07 -6.33
CA HIS A 30 20.42 20.76 -6.69
C HIS A 30 19.69 19.57 -6.02
N ALA A 31 18.93 19.80 -4.94
CA ALA A 31 18.13 18.77 -4.27
C ALA A 31 16.80 18.44 -4.98
N GLY A 32 16.46 19.13 -6.08
CA GLY A 32 15.19 18.93 -6.80
C GLY A 32 14.96 17.49 -7.29
N SER A 33 16.00 16.85 -7.82
CA SER A 33 15.92 15.46 -8.31
C SER A 33 15.72 14.45 -7.17
N ILE A 34 16.39 14.66 -6.04
CA ILE A 34 16.27 13.86 -4.81
C ILE A 34 14.83 13.97 -4.26
N ARG A 35 14.28 15.20 -4.21
CA ARG A 35 12.90 15.44 -3.79
C ARG A 35 11.88 14.76 -4.69
N LEU A 36 12.08 14.82 -6.00
CA LEU A 36 11.21 14.15 -6.96
C LEU A 36 11.22 12.63 -6.74
N LYS A 37 12.41 12.02 -6.61
CA LYS A 37 12.56 10.58 -6.34
C LYS A 37 11.87 10.15 -5.04
N LEU A 38 12.02 10.92 -3.95
CA LEU A 38 11.31 10.68 -2.69
C LEU A 38 9.79 10.76 -2.82
N SER A 39 9.31 11.78 -3.53
CA SER A 39 7.87 11.95 -3.78
C SER A 39 7.31 10.76 -4.55
N THR A 40 8.02 10.35 -5.61
CA THR A 40 7.68 9.16 -6.39
C THR A 40 7.68 7.90 -5.55
N LEU A 41 8.72 7.65 -4.73
CA LEU A 41 8.78 6.50 -3.83
C LEU A 41 7.59 6.48 -2.87
N ARG A 42 7.29 7.61 -2.23
CA ARG A 42 6.17 7.74 -1.32
C ARG A 42 4.84 7.41 -2.01
N LEU A 43 4.62 7.91 -3.23
CA LEU A 43 3.42 7.60 -4.01
C LEU A 43 3.29 6.09 -4.25
N HIS A 44 4.36 5.42 -4.70
CA HIS A 44 4.33 3.99 -4.94
C HIS A 44 4.10 3.18 -3.65
N LEU A 45 4.70 3.59 -2.53
CA LEU A 45 4.46 2.94 -1.24
C LEU A 45 3.00 3.09 -0.80
N GLN A 46 2.36 4.22 -1.08
CA GLN A 46 0.94 4.43 -0.77
C GLN A 46 -0.01 3.56 -1.61
N GLU A 47 0.42 3.08 -2.77
CA GLU A 47 -0.36 2.15 -3.60
C GLU A 47 -0.37 0.71 -3.05
N VAL A 48 0.54 0.40 -2.12
CA VAL A 48 0.59 -0.91 -1.49
C VAL A 48 -0.48 -0.99 -0.40
N ASP A 49 -1.57 -1.71 -0.70
CA ASP A 49 -2.66 -1.95 0.25
C ASP A 49 -2.11 -2.61 1.52
N GLY A 50 -2.48 -2.03 2.67
CA GLY A 50 -2.06 -2.54 3.97
C GLY A 50 -0.59 -2.31 4.32
N ILE A 51 0.16 -1.45 3.62
CA ILE A 51 1.58 -1.19 3.95
C ILE A 51 1.80 -0.62 5.35
N CYS A 52 0.77 0.03 5.90
CA CYS A 52 0.76 0.56 7.26
C CYS A 52 0.05 -0.37 8.26
N GLU A 53 -0.52 -1.49 7.82
CA GLU A 53 -1.16 -2.47 8.70
C GLU A 53 -0.08 -3.36 9.30
N THR A 54 -0.19 -3.63 10.60
CA THR A 54 0.57 -4.70 11.25
C THR A 54 0.09 -6.07 10.75
N VAL A 55 0.91 -7.10 10.97
CA VAL A 55 0.54 -8.48 10.60
C VAL A 55 -0.71 -8.91 11.37
N GLU A 56 -0.78 -8.58 12.66
CA GLU A 56 -1.90 -8.90 13.54
C GLU A 56 -3.21 -8.24 13.10
N GLU A 57 -3.16 -6.96 12.71
CA GLU A 57 -4.33 -6.25 12.16
C GLU A 57 -4.82 -6.89 10.86
N ARG A 58 -3.89 -7.29 9.97
CA ARG A 58 -4.22 -7.96 8.71
C ARG A 58 -4.87 -9.32 8.96
N GLU A 59 -4.33 -10.11 9.89
CA GLU A 59 -4.91 -11.39 10.28
C GLU A 59 -6.33 -11.24 10.85
N GLU A 60 -6.56 -10.25 11.70
CA GLU A 60 -7.88 -9.99 12.27
C GLU A 60 -8.90 -9.58 11.19
N LYS A 61 -8.47 -8.76 10.23
CA LYS A 61 -9.29 -8.37 9.07
C LYS A 61 -9.65 -9.58 8.22
N ILE A 62 -8.71 -10.50 7.99
CA ILE A 62 -8.95 -11.76 7.27
C ILE A 62 -9.99 -12.60 8.01
N ARG A 63 -9.84 -12.79 9.33
CA ARG A 63 -10.80 -13.53 10.16
C ARG A 63 -12.20 -12.92 10.07
N THR A 64 -12.30 -11.60 10.26
CA THR A 64 -13.58 -10.88 10.19
C THR A 64 -14.26 -11.01 8.83
N LEU A 65 -13.49 -10.94 7.74
CA LEU A 65 -14.01 -11.11 6.38
C LEU A 65 -14.49 -12.55 6.13
N SER A 66 -13.76 -13.54 6.63
CA SER A 66 -14.17 -14.95 6.55
C SER A 66 -15.51 -15.17 7.27
N ASP A 67 -15.61 -14.72 8.52
CA ASP A 67 -16.84 -14.86 9.32
C ASP A 67 -18.04 -14.16 8.65
N CYS A 68 -17.81 -12.98 8.07
CA CYS A 68 -18.84 -12.26 7.33
C CYS A 68 -19.30 -13.03 6.09
N ASN A 69 -18.37 -13.62 5.33
CA ASN A 69 -18.69 -14.42 4.16
C ASN A 69 -19.48 -15.66 4.55
N ASP A 70 -19.05 -16.37 5.58
CA ASP A 70 -19.71 -17.59 6.06
C ASP A 70 -21.16 -17.31 6.48
N ARG A 71 -21.40 -16.21 7.21
CA ARG A 71 -22.74 -15.78 7.58
C ARG A 71 -23.61 -15.45 6.36
N ARG A 72 -23.06 -14.73 5.37
CA ARG A 72 -23.78 -14.38 4.15
C ARG A 72 -24.13 -15.63 3.33
N VAL A 73 -23.21 -16.57 3.21
CA VAL A 73 -23.44 -17.84 2.52
C VAL A 73 -24.52 -18.66 3.24
N SER A 74 -24.45 -18.78 4.56
CA SER A 74 -25.48 -19.46 5.36
C SER A 74 -26.85 -18.85 5.12
N PHE A 75 -26.98 -17.52 5.23
CA PHE A 75 -28.24 -16.82 4.99
C PHE A 75 -28.80 -17.08 3.58
N LEU A 76 -27.96 -17.01 2.55
CA LEU A 76 -28.40 -17.25 1.17
C LEU A 76 -28.85 -18.71 0.96
N ASN A 77 -28.18 -19.67 1.60
CA ASN A 77 -28.59 -21.07 1.57
C ASN A 77 -29.93 -21.28 2.27
N ASP A 78 -30.12 -20.69 3.45
CA ASP A 78 -31.37 -20.75 4.20
C ASP A 78 -32.52 -20.14 3.38
N PHE A 79 -32.28 -18.99 2.77
CA PHE A 79 -33.24 -18.34 1.89
C PHE A 79 -33.60 -19.21 0.69
N LYS A 80 -32.60 -19.76 -0.01
CA LYS A 80 -32.80 -20.68 -1.15
C LYS A 80 -33.67 -21.88 -0.74
N ASN A 81 -33.36 -22.51 0.40
CA ASN A 81 -34.09 -23.68 0.88
C ASN A 81 -35.54 -23.36 1.20
N ARG A 82 -35.81 -22.19 1.80
CA ARG A 82 -37.17 -21.71 2.05
C ARG A 82 -37.97 -21.53 0.76
N VAL A 83 -37.38 -20.86 -0.23
CA VAL A 83 -38.03 -20.64 -1.54
C VAL A 83 -38.34 -21.97 -2.23
N LEU A 84 -37.41 -22.93 -2.23
CA LEU A 84 -37.65 -24.25 -2.80
C LEU A 84 -38.77 -25.00 -2.09
N THR A 85 -38.78 -24.97 -0.75
CA THR A 85 -39.83 -25.63 0.05
C THR A 85 -41.21 -25.04 -0.23
N GLU A 86 -41.32 -23.71 -0.36
CA GLU A 86 -42.58 -23.02 -0.67
C GLU A 86 -43.06 -23.31 -2.10
N LEU A 87 -42.14 -23.45 -3.07
CA LEU A 87 -42.46 -23.83 -4.45
C LEU A 87 -42.92 -25.30 -4.56
N ASP A 88 -42.31 -26.22 -3.81
CA ASP A 88 -42.69 -27.64 -3.80
C ASP A 88 -44.02 -27.90 -3.05
N ALA A 89 -44.47 -26.96 -2.23
CA ALA A 89 -45.73 -27.02 -1.49
C ALA A 89 -46.96 -26.45 -2.25
N MET A 90 -46.74 -25.87 -3.44
CA MET A 90 -47.78 -25.42 -4.39
C MET A 90 -48.13 -26.50 -5.41
#